data_AF-A0A929PB90-F1
#
_entry.id   AF-A0A929PB90-F1
#
_cell.length_a   1.000
_cell.length_b   1.000
_cell.length_c   1.000
_cell.angle_alpha   90.00
_cell.angle_beta   90.00
_cell.angle_gamma   90.00
#
_symmetry.space_group_name_H-M   'P 1'
#
loop_
_entity.id
_entity.type
_entity.pdbx_description
1 polymer ?
#
loop_
_entity_poly.entity_id
_entity_poly.type
_entity_poly.pdbx_seq_one_letter_code
_entity_poly.pdbx_strand_id
1 'polypeptide(L)' 'MVLATSDTNERMVHVLVLAGYGLNCDYETAYAFELAGAVSARVHINALI' A
#
# COMPACT_ATOMS: atom_id res chain seq x y z
N MET A 1 17.44 22.38 -2.66
CA MET A 1 17.05 21.83 -1.35
C MET A 1 15.82 22.60 -0.89
N VAL A 2 14.63 22.21 -1.36
CA VAL A 2 13.39 22.82 -0.88
C VAL A 2 13.06 22.13 0.44
N LEU A 3 13.20 22.88 1.52
CA LEU A 3 12.70 22.51 2.84
C LEU A 3 11.18 22.71 2.79
N ALA A 4 10.42 21.62 2.73
CA ALA A 4 8.98 21.66 2.93
C ALA A 4 8.69 21.79 4.44
N THR A 5 7.85 22.76 4.77
CA THR A 5 7.51 23.18 6.11
C THR A 5 6.34 22.36 6.67
N SER A 6 6.50 21.87 7.90
CA SER A 6 5.49 21.81 8.97
C SER A 6 4.11 21.18 8.68
N ASP A 7 4.03 19.85 8.82
CA ASP A 7 2.83 19.17 9.36
C ASP A 7 3.28 17.94 10.19
N THR A 8 3.21 18.02 11.52
CA THR A 8 3.83 17.06 12.46
C THR A 8 2.97 15.81 12.72
N ASN A 9 2.33 15.29 11.68
CA ASN A 9 1.74 13.95 11.71
C ASN A 9 1.68 13.38 10.30
N GLU A 10 2.85 13.09 9.72
CA GLU A 10 2.95 12.27 8.51
C GLU A 10 2.50 10.85 8.84
N ARG A 11 1.18 10.63 8.89
CA ARG A 11 0.61 9.31 9.11
C ARG A 11 0.91 8.48 7.88
N MET A 12 1.82 7.52 8.06
CA MET A 12 2.10 6.51 7.08
C MET A 12 0.79 5.81 6.69
N VAL A 13 0.47 5.83 5.40
CA VAL A 13 -0.73 5.17 4.87
C VAL A 13 -0.40 3.69 4.71
N HIS A 14 -1.16 2.83 5.40
CA HIS A 14 -1.05 1.38 5.27
C HIS A 14 -2.11 0.88 4.28
N VAL A 15 -1.68 0.05 3.33
CA VAL A 15 -2.54 -0.48 2.27
C VAL A 15 -2.54 -2.00 2.31
N LEU A 16 -3.74 -2.60 2.37
CA LEU A 16 -3.93 -4.04 2.23
C LEU A 16 -4.39 -4.33 0.80
N VAL A 17 -3.55 -5.00 0.03
CA VAL A 17 -3.89 -5.48 -1.32
C VAL A 17 -4.35 -6.93 -1.20
N LEU A 18 -5.63 -7.16 -1.47
CA LEU A 18 -6.20 -8.50 -1.43
C LEU A 18 -5.80 -9.29 -2.68
N ALA A 19 -5.22 -10.46 -2.46
CA ALA A 19 -4.92 -11.46 -3.46
C ALA A 19 -5.88 -12.64 -3.31
N GLY A 20 -6.02 -13.45 -4.36
CA GLY A 20 -6.94 -14.58 -4.35
C GLY A 20 -6.95 -15.32 -5.68
N TYR A 21 -7.55 -16.50 -5.70
CA TYR A 21 -7.75 -17.22 -6.96
C TYR A 21 -8.60 -16.40 -7.93
N GLY A 22 -8.08 -16.20 -9.15
CA GLY A 22 -8.76 -15.41 -10.18
C GLY A 22 -8.64 -13.89 -10.02
N LEU A 23 -7.95 -13.40 -9.00
CA LEU A 23 -7.53 -11.99 -8.90
C LEU A 23 -6.12 -11.83 -9.49
N ASN A 24 -5.95 -10.79 -10.30
CA ASN A 24 -4.70 -10.46 -10.94
C ASN A 24 -4.28 -9.03 -10.55
N CYS A 25 -3.08 -8.64 -10.95
CA CYS A 25 -2.54 -7.29 -10.80
C CYS A 25 -2.31 -6.84 -9.34
N ASP A 26 -2.23 -7.79 -8.40
CA ASP A 26 -1.99 -7.50 -6.98
C ASP A 26 -0.56 -7.01 -6.71
N TYR A 27 0.41 -7.44 -7.51
CA TYR A 27 1.78 -6.89 -7.50
C TYR A 27 1.81 -5.44 -8.01
N GLU A 28 1.17 -5.18 -9.15
CA GLU A 28 1.12 -3.86 -9.77
C GLU A 28 0.38 -2.85 -8.87
N THR A 29 -0.69 -3.30 -8.22
CA THR A 29 -1.45 -2.49 -7.26
C THR A 29 -0.58 -2.14 -6.05
N ALA A 30 0.11 -3.13 -5.45
CA ALA A 30 1.03 -2.89 -4.34
C ALA A 30 2.14 -1.89 -4.72
N TYR A 31 2.76 -2.09 -5.89
CA TYR A 31 3.81 -1.23 -6.41
C TYR A 31 3.33 0.21 -6.66
N ALA A 32 2.11 0.39 -7.19
CA ALA A 32 1.54 1.71 -7.39
C ALA A 32 1.34 2.48 -6.07
N PHE A 33 0.94 1.79 -5.00
CA PHE A 33 0.80 2.40 -3.67
C PHE A 33 2.16 2.71 -3.03
N GLU A 34 3.16 1.84 -3.21
CA GLU A 34 4.54 2.11 -2.75
C GLU A 34 5.13 3.34 -3.45
N LEU A 35 4.91 3.51 -4.75
CA LEU A 35 5.30 4.71 -5.49
C LEU A 35 4.61 5.98 -4.97
N ALA A 36 3.40 5.85 -4.41
CA ALA A 36 2.66 6.96 -3.80
C ALA A 36 3.09 7.24 -2.34
N GLY A 37 4.09 6.52 -1.81
CA GLY A 37 4.60 6.70 -0.45
C GLY A 37 3.84 5.94 0.64
N ALA A 38 2.97 5.01 0.26
CA ALA A 38 2.29 4.13 1.20
C ALA A 38 3.12 2.88 1.51
N VAL A 39 2.80 2.22 2.63
CA VAL A 39 3.32 0.87 2.94
C VAL A 39 2.25 -0.14 2.57
N SER A 40 2.58 -1.02 1.62
CA SER A 40 1.65 -2.02 1.10
C SER A 40 1.90 -3.41 1.71
N ALA A 41 0.82 -4.17 1.92
CA ALA A 41 0.86 -5.58 2.28
C ALA A 41 -0.09 -6.36 1.38
N ARG A 42 0.42 -7.41 0.75
CA ARG A 42 -0.37 -8.33 -0.08
C ARG A 42 -0.81 -9.52 0.74
N VAL A 43 -2.11 -9.79 0.79
CA VAL A 43 -2.69 -10.86 1.63
C VAL A 43 -3.70 -11.66 0.83
N HIS A 44 -3.52 -12.98 0.78
CA HIS A 44 -4.51 -13.87 0.17
C HIS A 44 -5.81 -13.86 1.00
N ILE A 45 -6.97 -13.79 0.36
CA ILE A 45 -8.26 -13.65 1.05
C ILE A 45 -8.53 -14.74 2.09
N ASN A 46 -8.07 -15.98 1.83
CA ASN A 46 -8.14 -17.09 2.79
C ASN A 46 -7.36 -16.88 4.09
N ALA A 47 -6.47 -15.88 4.18
CA ALA A 47 -5.77 -15.55 5.43
C ALA A 47 -6.59 -14.63 6.34
N LEU A 48 -7.78 -14.19 5.91
CA LEU A 48 -8.68 -13.31 6.67
C LEU A 48 -9.88 -14.06 7.29
N ILE A 49 -10.02 -15.36 7.01
CA ILE A 49 -11.11 -16.21 7.50
C ILE A 49 -10.58 -17.43 8.25
#